data_AF-R5P333-F1
#
_entry.id   AF-R5P333-F1
#
_cell.length_a   1.000
_cell.length_b   1.000
_cell.length_c   1.000
_cell.angle_alpha   90.00
_cell.angle_beta   90.00
_cell.angle_gamma   90.00
#
_symmetry.space_group_name_H-M   'P 1'
#
loop_
_entity.id
_entity.type
_entity.pdbx_description
1 polymer ?
#
loop_
_entity_poly.entity_id
_entity_poly.type
_entity_poly.pdbx_seq_one_letter_code
_entity_poly.pdbx_strand_id
1 'polypeptide(L)'
;MYCGNSPIGNIDLRGDSITTVVTATENGITRNITYYYGKDVNGNYGFVNNQGQLYTGDDQFVTKLTIALENLRSGTNGQKLVNNLMNSTNIVEIGRARSNQKNSTDPNGKYIIWDPNSTTGGPDQTGNTTRPPYIGLGHEAAHIQDAWNGTIDRSPWITINTENGVIRIPHCEKYATHIENQLRAEHGLPLRSHYSPGINSTSILYPGTRFSRFYTKTVSITGTRIFAIPHKY
;
A
#
# COMPACT_ATOMS: atom_id res chain seq x y z
N MET A 1 -37.41 -18.37 26.31
CA MET A 1 -36.25 -18.91 25.55
C MET A 1 -36.49 -18.55 24.08
N TYR A 2 -35.94 -17.42 23.64
CA TYR A 2 -36.01 -16.98 22.25
C TYR A 2 -34.59 -17.09 21.69
N CYS A 3 -34.31 -18.20 21.01
CA CYS A 3 -33.16 -18.30 20.13
C CYS A 3 -33.53 -17.59 18.83
N GLY A 4 -33.37 -16.25 18.83
CA GLY A 4 -33.59 -15.41 17.67
C GLY A 4 -32.45 -15.56 16.69
N ASN A 5 -32.71 -16.38 15.67
CA ASN A 5 -32.01 -16.53 14.39
C ASN A 5 -31.28 -15.24 13.94
N SER A 6 -29.99 -15.12 14.25
CA SER A 6 -29.11 -14.16 13.56
C SER A 6 -28.84 -14.73 12.17
N PRO A 7 -29.19 -14.04 11.07
CA PRO A 7 -28.69 -14.46 9.77
C PRO A 7 -27.17 -14.26 9.79
N ILE A 8 -26.45 -15.38 9.86
CA ILE A 8 -25.03 -15.50 9.55
C ILE A 8 -24.93 -15.26 8.04
N GLY A 9 -25.10 -14.01 7.63
CA GLY A 9 -24.80 -13.56 6.28
C GLY A 9 -23.30 -13.34 6.22
N ASN A 10 -22.54 -14.41 6.01
CA ASN A 10 -21.13 -14.45 5.61
C ASN A 10 -20.39 -13.11 5.71
N ILE A 11 -20.18 -12.62 6.92
CA ILE A 11 -19.12 -11.64 7.17
C ILE A 11 -17.86 -12.48 7.05
N ASP A 12 -17.06 -12.23 6.01
CA ASP A 12 -15.75 -12.82 5.88
C ASP A 12 -14.92 -12.34 7.07
N LEU A 13 -14.94 -13.11 8.16
CA LEU A 13 -14.18 -12.87 9.40
C LEU A 13 -12.67 -12.76 9.16
N ARG A 14 -12.19 -13.01 7.95
CA ARG A 14 -10.79 -12.81 7.54
C ARG A 14 -10.60 -11.60 6.63
N GLY A 15 -11.64 -11.03 6.03
CA GLY A 15 -11.60 -9.93 5.06
C GLY A 15 -11.54 -8.52 5.65
N ASP A 16 -11.45 -8.40 6.98
CA ASP A 16 -11.69 -7.16 7.73
C ASP A 16 -10.40 -6.47 8.20
N SER A 17 -9.26 -6.84 7.62
CA SER A 17 -7.95 -6.38 8.11
C SER A 17 -7.53 -5.01 7.62
N ILE A 18 -8.19 -4.44 6.61
CA ILE A 18 -7.99 -3.05 6.21
C ILE A 18 -9.20 -2.25 6.68
N THR A 19 -8.98 -1.25 7.53
CA THR A 19 -10.05 -0.43 8.11
C THR A 19 -9.87 1.05 7.81
N THR A 20 -10.96 1.80 7.90
CA THR A 20 -10.97 3.27 7.95
C THR A 20 -12.04 3.73 8.93
N VAL A 21 -11.85 4.91 9.51
CA VAL A 21 -12.82 5.49 10.46
C VAL A 21 -13.49 6.71 9.84
N VAL A 22 -14.81 6.77 9.94
CA VAL A 22 -15.63 7.93 9.59
C VAL A 22 -16.20 8.52 10.86
N THR A 23 -16.04 9.83 11.03
CA THR A 23 -16.67 10.56 12.13
C THR A 23 -18.02 11.08 11.67
N ALA A 24 -19.11 10.57 12.25
CA ALA A 24 -20.48 10.98 11.96
C ALA A 24 -21.07 11.68 13.19
N THR A 25 -21.85 12.74 12.94
CA THR A 25 -22.61 13.43 13.99
C THR A 25 -24.09 13.14 13.78
N GLU A 26 -24.67 12.35 14.69
CA GLU A 26 -26.11 12.05 14.69
C GLU A 26 -26.73 12.59 15.96
N ASN A 27 -27.80 13.39 15.82
CA ASN A 27 -28.53 14.00 16.95
C ASN A 27 -27.63 14.77 17.94
N GLY A 28 -26.59 15.44 17.44
CA GLY A 28 -25.63 16.20 18.26
C GLY A 28 -24.58 15.33 18.97
N ILE A 29 -24.55 14.03 18.73
CA ILE A 29 -23.55 13.10 19.27
C ILE A 29 -22.58 12.72 18.15
N THR A 30 -21.31 13.08 18.34
CA THR A 30 -20.22 12.66 17.46
C THR A 30 -19.81 11.22 17.78
N ARG A 31 -19.80 10.37 16.77
CA ARG A 31 -19.37 8.96 16.86
C ARG A 31 -18.37 8.64 15.77
N ASN A 32 -17.40 7.82 16.12
CA ASN A 32 -16.49 7.21 15.16
C ASN A 32 -17.04 5.85 14.75
N ILE A 33 -17.22 5.67 13.46
CA ILE A 33 -17.71 4.42 12.86
C ILE A 33 -16.55 3.82 12.07
N THR A 34 -16.16 2.61 12.43
CA THR A 34 -15.15 1.84 11.69
C THR A 34 -15.82 1.13 10.52
N TYR A 35 -15.19 1.24 9.36
CA TYR A 35 -15.54 0.49 8.16
C TYR A 35 -14.39 -0.44 7.77
N TYR A 36 -14.74 -1.54 7.11
CA TYR A 36 -13.85 -2.63 6.75
C TYR A 36 -13.81 -2.77 5.24
N TYR A 37 -12.63 -2.81 4.63
CA TYR A 37 -12.53 -2.98 3.19
C TYR A 37 -12.74 -4.45 2.81
N GLY A 38 -13.85 -4.76 2.16
CA GLY A 38 -14.24 -6.13 1.84
C GLY A 38 -15.13 -6.20 0.60
N LYS A 39 -15.94 -7.26 0.52
CA LYS A 39 -16.98 -7.40 -0.51
C LYS A 39 -18.36 -7.22 0.11
N ASP A 40 -19.26 -6.62 -0.65
CA ASP A 40 -20.69 -6.67 -0.35
C ASP A 40 -21.32 -8.03 -0.73
N VAL A 41 -22.61 -8.18 -0.44
CA VAL A 41 -23.40 -9.37 -0.77
C VAL A 41 -23.48 -9.68 -2.27
N ASN A 42 -23.21 -8.69 -3.13
CA ASN A 42 -23.22 -8.81 -4.59
C ASN A 42 -21.81 -9.06 -5.16
N GLY A 43 -20.78 -9.10 -4.32
CA GLY A 43 -19.39 -9.31 -4.71
C GLY A 43 -18.64 -8.04 -5.11
N ASN A 44 -19.23 -6.85 -4.94
CA ASN A 44 -18.58 -5.56 -5.17
C ASN A 44 -17.61 -5.24 -4.04
N TYR A 45 -16.41 -4.79 -4.39
CA TYR A 45 -15.43 -4.37 -3.39
C TYR A 45 -15.69 -2.95 -2.89
N GLY A 46 -15.46 -2.72 -1.60
CA GLY A 46 -15.52 -1.39 -1.00
C GLY A 46 -15.47 -1.46 0.53
N PHE A 47 -15.60 -0.30 1.17
CA PHE A 47 -15.73 -0.25 2.62
C PHE A 47 -17.14 -0.65 3.04
N VAL A 48 -17.27 -1.64 3.92
CA VAL A 48 -18.53 -2.12 4.48
C VAL A 48 -18.61 -1.84 5.98
N ASN A 49 -19.82 -1.63 6.49
CA ASN A 49 -20.08 -1.56 7.93
C ASN A 49 -20.17 -2.97 8.55
N ASN A 50 -20.42 -3.05 9.86
CA ASN A 50 -20.58 -4.31 10.59
C ASN A 50 -21.76 -5.18 10.09
N GLN A 51 -22.64 -4.63 9.26
CA GLN A 51 -23.78 -5.31 8.64
C GLN A 51 -23.47 -5.75 7.20
N GLY A 52 -22.24 -5.56 6.70
CA GLY A 52 -21.83 -5.92 5.34
C GLY A 52 -22.38 -4.97 4.26
N GLN A 53 -22.89 -3.80 4.65
CA GLN A 53 -23.42 -2.80 3.71
C GLN A 53 -22.31 -1.84 3.29
N LEU A 54 -22.22 -1.57 1.98
CA LEU A 54 -21.25 -0.62 1.45
C LEU A 54 -21.45 0.78 2.02
N TYR A 55 -20.34 1.47 2.21
CA TYR A 55 -20.30 2.89 2.50
C TYR A 55 -20.93 3.66 1.35
N THR A 56 -21.97 4.43 1.69
CA THR A 56 -22.75 5.27 0.75
C THR A 56 -22.75 6.75 1.16
N GLY A 57 -21.93 7.12 2.15
CA GLY A 57 -21.79 8.51 2.58
C GLY A 57 -20.94 9.34 1.62
N ASP A 58 -20.75 10.61 1.96
CA ASP A 58 -20.08 11.63 1.14
C ASP A 58 -18.66 11.98 1.61
N ASP A 59 -18.09 11.20 2.55
CA ASP A 59 -16.71 11.40 2.98
C ASP A 59 -15.75 11.21 1.80
N GLN A 60 -15.16 12.33 1.39
CA GLN A 60 -14.27 12.39 0.23
C GLN A 60 -13.01 11.54 0.42
N PHE A 61 -12.54 11.33 1.64
CA PHE A 61 -11.39 10.49 1.91
C PHE A 61 -11.75 9.01 1.70
N VAL A 62 -12.85 8.53 2.28
CA VAL A 62 -13.30 7.14 2.08
C VAL A 62 -13.58 6.85 0.62
N THR A 63 -14.21 7.79 -0.09
CA THR A 63 -14.47 7.67 -1.54
C THR A 63 -13.16 7.51 -2.32
N LYS A 64 -12.18 8.39 -2.09
CA LYS A 64 -10.87 8.32 -2.77
C LYS A 64 -10.06 7.11 -2.36
N LEU A 65 -10.14 6.66 -1.11
CA LEU A 65 -9.48 5.47 -0.63
C LEU A 65 -10.06 4.20 -1.27
N THR A 66 -11.39 4.12 -1.41
CA THR A 66 -12.07 3.04 -2.14
C THR A 66 -11.54 2.96 -3.57
N ILE A 67 -11.55 4.08 -4.30
CA ILE A 67 -11.03 4.16 -5.67
C ILE A 67 -9.54 3.79 -5.74
N ALA A 68 -8.73 4.20 -4.77
CA ALA A 68 -7.30 3.87 -4.75
C ALA A 68 -7.06 2.36 -4.56
N LEU A 69 -7.81 1.71 -3.68
CA LEU A 69 -7.76 0.26 -3.47
C LEU A 69 -8.30 -0.50 -4.68
N GLU A 70 -9.35 -0.02 -5.34
CA GLU A 70 -9.84 -0.56 -6.62
C GLU A 70 -8.77 -0.49 -7.71
N ASN A 71 -8.12 0.67 -7.89
CA ASN A 71 -7.04 0.84 -8.86
C ASN A 71 -5.88 -0.13 -8.57
N LEU A 72 -5.45 -0.26 -7.31
CA LEU A 72 -4.45 -1.26 -6.93
C LEU A 72 -4.90 -2.68 -7.32
N ARG A 73 -6.15 -3.03 -7.03
CA ARG A 73 -6.69 -4.37 -7.31
C ARG A 73 -6.92 -4.65 -8.79
N SER A 74 -6.90 -3.64 -9.66
CA SER A 74 -7.06 -3.83 -11.10
C SER A 74 -5.85 -4.52 -11.75
N GLY A 75 -4.67 -4.42 -11.11
CA GLY A 75 -3.45 -5.12 -11.49
C GLY A 75 -3.20 -6.40 -10.66
N THR A 76 -2.43 -7.33 -11.21
CA THR A 76 -2.17 -8.64 -10.56
C THR A 76 -1.39 -8.52 -9.24
N ASN A 77 -0.37 -7.67 -9.20
CA ASN A 77 0.47 -7.48 -8.02
C ASN A 77 -0.25 -6.64 -6.97
N GLY A 78 -0.96 -5.57 -7.37
CA GLY A 78 -1.75 -4.80 -6.45
C GLY A 78 -2.94 -5.60 -5.88
N GLN A 79 -3.59 -6.46 -6.66
CA GLN A 79 -4.60 -7.39 -6.15
C GLN A 79 -4.00 -8.34 -5.11
N LYS A 80 -2.80 -8.89 -5.34
CA LYS A 80 -2.11 -9.76 -4.37
C LYS A 80 -1.76 -9.01 -3.10
N LEU A 81 -1.24 -7.78 -3.19
CA LEU A 81 -0.92 -6.93 -2.05
C LEU A 81 -2.17 -6.65 -1.22
N VAL A 82 -3.23 -6.14 -1.85
CA VAL A 82 -4.48 -5.82 -1.14
C VAL A 82 -5.12 -7.08 -0.58
N ASN A 83 -5.15 -8.21 -1.28
CA ASN A 83 -5.66 -9.46 -0.74
C ASN A 83 -4.83 -9.97 0.45
N ASN A 84 -3.50 -9.84 0.42
CA ASN A 84 -2.67 -10.24 1.55
C ASN A 84 -2.97 -9.42 2.80
N LEU A 85 -3.18 -8.11 2.63
CA LEU A 85 -3.53 -7.25 3.75
C LEU A 85 -4.97 -7.52 4.22
N MET A 86 -5.92 -7.54 3.29
CA MET A 86 -7.36 -7.72 3.55
C MET A 86 -7.66 -9.05 4.23
N ASN A 87 -6.95 -10.14 3.88
CA ASN A 87 -7.20 -11.49 4.40
C ASN A 87 -6.34 -11.87 5.63
N SER A 88 -5.69 -10.89 6.25
CA SER A 88 -4.76 -11.09 7.37
C SER A 88 -5.49 -11.35 8.68
N THR A 89 -4.76 -11.71 9.73
CA THR A 89 -5.27 -11.64 11.11
C THR A 89 -4.84 -10.35 11.82
N ASN A 90 -3.88 -9.63 11.25
CA ASN A 90 -3.48 -8.29 11.71
C ASN A 90 -4.41 -7.25 11.10
N ILE A 91 -4.61 -6.13 11.80
CA ILE A 91 -5.45 -5.03 11.32
C ILE A 91 -4.57 -3.82 11.01
N VAL A 92 -4.80 -3.18 9.86
CA VAL A 92 -4.26 -1.88 9.48
C VAL A 92 -5.39 -0.88 9.30
N GLU A 93 -5.32 0.22 10.03
CA GLU A 93 -6.19 1.38 9.82
C GLU A 93 -5.56 2.36 8.83
N ILE A 94 -6.32 2.82 7.83
CA ILE A 94 -5.86 3.84 6.90
C ILE A 94 -6.56 5.15 7.23
N GLY A 95 -5.78 6.11 7.72
CA GLY A 95 -6.24 7.44 8.08
C GLY A 95 -5.80 8.51 7.08
N ARG A 96 -6.53 9.62 7.07
CA ARG A 96 -6.22 10.78 6.25
C ARG A 96 -4.98 11.51 6.77
N ALA A 97 -4.06 11.84 5.87
CA ALA A 97 -2.96 12.75 6.18
C ALA A 97 -3.46 14.15 6.57
N ARG A 98 -2.84 14.73 7.61
CA ARG A 98 -3.05 16.14 7.95
C ARG A 98 -2.37 17.05 6.93
N SER A 99 -2.73 18.33 6.92
CA SER A 99 -2.09 19.32 6.05
C SER A 99 -0.57 19.26 6.20
N ASN A 100 0.15 19.18 5.07
CA ASN A 100 1.61 19.07 4.98
C ASN A 100 2.23 17.77 5.51
N GLN A 101 1.42 16.78 5.89
CA GLN A 101 1.91 15.45 6.27
C GLN A 101 2.12 14.59 5.02
N LYS A 102 3.27 13.93 4.93
CA LYS A 102 3.53 12.94 3.87
C LYS A 102 2.87 11.61 4.21
N ASN A 103 2.68 10.78 3.19
CA ASN A 103 2.30 9.40 3.41
C ASN A 103 3.32 8.70 4.32
N SER A 104 2.84 7.84 5.21
CA SER A 104 3.68 7.11 6.14
C SER A 104 2.99 5.89 6.72
N THR A 105 3.77 4.87 7.03
CA THR A 105 3.31 3.66 7.73
C THR A 105 3.85 3.59 9.17
N ASP A 106 3.00 3.15 10.09
CA ASP A 106 3.38 2.81 11.46
C ASP A 106 4.50 1.75 11.50
N PRO A 107 5.52 1.92 12.35
CA PRO A 107 6.61 0.97 12.46
C PRO A 107 6.22 -0.49 12.70
N ASN A 108 5.10 -0.72 13.40
CA ASN A 108 4.61 -2.03 13.79
C ASN A 108 3.47 -2.52 12.89
N GLY A 109 3.18 -1.82 11.80
CA GLY A 109 2.19 -2.22 10.82
C GLY A 109 0.74 -2.00 11.25
N LYS A 110 0.45 -1.06 12.16
CA LYS A 110 -0.90 -0.82 12.69
C LYS A 110 -1.73 0.21 11.93
N TYR A 111 -1.08 1.21 11.33
CA TYR A 111 -1.80 2.24 10.58
C TYR A 111 -0.98 2.76 9.39
N ILE A 112 -1.71 3.22 8.36
CA ILE A 112 -1.20 4.01 7.24
C ILE A 112 -1.80 5.41 7.37
N ILE A 113 -0.96 6.42 7.22
CA ILE A 113 -1.40 7.79 6.98
C ILE A 113 -1.23 8.06 5.49
N TRP A 114 -2.31 8.44 4.82
CA TRP A 114 -2.31 8.62 3.36
C TRP A 114 -2.99 9.93 2.95
N ASP A 115 -2.33 10.69 2.07
CA ASP A 115 -2.89 11.84 1.39
C ASP A 115 -3.42 11.43 0.02
N PRO A 116 -4.76 11.44 -0.19
CA PRO A 116 -5.36 11.09 -1.47
C PRO A 116 -5.06 12.07 -2.61
N ASN A 117 -4.47 13.24 -2.30
CA ASN A 117 -4.12 14.25 -3.29
C ASN A 117 -2.60 14.33 -3.53
N SER A 118 -1.79 13.51 -2.85
CA SER A 118 -0.34 13.52 -3.03
C SER A 118 0.05 12.88 -4.35
N THR A 119 0.42 13.72 -5.31
CA THR A 119 0.81 13.32 -6.66
C THR A 119 2.32 13.26 -6.87
N THR A 120 3.11 13.30 -5.79
CA THR A 120 4.58 13.39 -5.87
C THR A 120 5.22 12.19 -5.17
N GLY A 121 6.27 11.63 -5.77
CA GLY A 121 7.10 10.56 -5.23
C GLY A 121 8.58 10.75 -5.58
N GLY A 122 9.36 9.67 -5.51
CA GLY A 122 10.73 9.70 -6.04
C GLY A 122 10.76 9.70 -7.56
N PRO A 123 11.91 9.99 -8.15
CA PRO A 123 12.04 10.16 -9.59
C PRO A 123 11.85 8.83 -10.31
N ASP A 124 11.19 8.90 -11.47
CA ASP A 124 11.04 7.79 -12.40
C ASP A 124 12.20 7.70 -13.39
N GLN A 125 12.11 6.78 -14.36
CA GLN A 125 13.12 6.58 -15.40
C GLN A 125 13.31 7.81 -16.33
N THR A 126 12.36 8.76 -16.33
CA THR A 126 12.43 10.02 -17.06
C THR A 126 12.88 11.20 -16.18
N GLY A 127 13.09 10.95 -14.88
CA GLY A 127 13.41 11.99 -13.89
C GLY A 127 12.19 12.72 -13.33
N ASN A 128 10.97 12.36 -13.76
CA ASN A 128 9.74 12.96 -13.25
C ASN A 128 9.39 12.38 -11.86
N THR A 129 8.86 13.23 -10.98
CA THR A 129 8.39 12.83 -9.64
C THR A 129 6.88 12.69 -9.55
N THR A 130 6.13 12.97 -10.62
CA THR A 130 4.67 12.77 -10.68
C THR A 130 4.33 11.29 -10.51
N ARG A 131 3.36 11.01 -9.65
CA ARG A 131 2.91 9.67 -9.30
C ARG A 131 1.41 9.70 -8.97
N PRO A 132 0.59 8.78 -9.52
CA PRO A 132 -0.79 8.64 -9.07
C PRO A 132 -0.88 8.32 -7.55
N PRO A 133 -1.83 8.93 -6.80
CA PRO A 133 -1.91 8.75 -5.34
C PRO A 133 -2.01 7.29 -4.88
N TYR A 134 -2.68 6.42 -5.63
CA TYR A 134 -2.84 5.00 -5.30
C TYR A 134 -1.51 4.23 -5.33
N ILE A 135 -0.53 4.65 -6.14
CA ILE A 135 0.82 4.07 -6.12
C ILE A 135 1.54 4.45 -4.83
N GLY A 136 1.28 5.65 -4.31
CA GLY A 136 1.74 6.06 -2.97
C GLY A 136 1.10 5.25 -1.86
N LEU A 137 -0.19 4.93 -1.96
CA LEU A 137 -0.85 4.01 -1.03
C LEU A 137 -0.23 2.61 -1.08
N GLY A 138 0.01 2.09 -2.29
CA GLY A 138 0.64 0.79 -2.50
C GLY A 138 2.04 0.69 -1.89
N HIS A 139 2.81 1.78 -1.89
CA HIS A 139 4.10 1.86 -1.21
C HIS A 139 3.96 1.69 0.31
N GLU A 140 3.07 2.45 0.94
CA GLU A 140 2.84 2.35 2.39
C GLU A 140 2.28 0.97 2.78
N ALA A 141 1.39 0.41 1.96
CA ALA A 141 0.84 -0.94 2.12
C ALA A 141 1.93 -2.03 2.01
N ALA A 142 2.95 -1.84 1.17
CA ALA A 142 4.10 -2.74 1.13
C ALA A 142 4.87 -2.72 2.45
N HIS A 143 5.04 -1.58 3.11
CA HIS A 143 5.64 -1.54 4.44
C HIS A 143 4.80 -2.28 5.50
N ILE A 144 3.46 -2.22 5.42
CA ILE A 144 2.58 -3.02 6.29
C ILE A 144 2.83 -4.50 6.06
N GLN A 145 2.82 -4.94 4.80
CA GLN A 145 3.08 -6.33 4.43
C GLN A 145 4.45 -6.82 4.94
N ASP A 146 5.50 -6.00 4.78
CA ASP A 146 6.85 -6.29 5.27
C ASP A 146 6.90 -6.43 6.80
N ALA A 147 6.20 -5.55 7.52
CA ALA A 147 6.09 -5.59 8.97
C ALA A 147 5.34 -6.85 9.44
N TRP A 148 4.21 -7.19 8.81
CA TRP A 148 3.41 -8.36 9.17
C TRP A 148 4.09 -9.69 8.87
N ASN A 149 4.94 -9.72 7.84
CA ASN A 149 5.77 -10.88 7.52
C ASN A 149 7.00 -11.01 8.43
N GLY A 150 7.27 -10.00 9.27
CA GLY A 150 8.47 -9.96 10.12
C GLY A 150 9.77 -9.79 9.35
N THR A 151 9.72 -9.30 8.11
CA THR A 151 10.88 -9.14 7.21
C THR A 151 11.40 -7.70 7.17
N ILE A 152 10.74 -6.79 7.88
CA ILE A 152 11.07 -5.37 7.85
C ILE A 152 12.45 -5.06 8.44
N ASP A 153 13.32 -4.47 7.61
CA ASP A 153 14.64 -4.02 8.02
C ASP A 153 14.72 -2.49 8.03
N ARG A 154 14.67 -1.92 9.23
CA ARG A 154 14.73 -0.47 9.45
C ARG A 154 16.16 0.04 9.64
N SER A 155 17.17 -0.81 9.50
CA SER A 155 18.56 -0.38 9.55
C SER A 155 18.89 0.56 8.38
N PRO A 156 19.80 1.53 8.55
CA PRO A 156 20.13 2.47 7.49
C PRO A 156 20.81 1.77 6.30
N TRP A 157 20.22 1.89 5.11
CA TRP A 157 20.86 1.53 3.86
C TRP A 157 21.80 2.64 3.38
N ILE A 158 21.30 3.89 3.38
CA ILE A 158 22.06 5.07 2.97
C ILE A 158 21.90 6.13 4.04
N THR A 159 23.03 6.75 4.40
CA THR A 159 23.08 7.92 5.27
C THR A 159 23.59 9.10 4.44
N ILE A 160 22.79 10.16 4.36
CA ILE A 160 23.13 11.40 3.65
C ILE A 160 23.26 12.50 4.69
N ASN A 161 24.45 13.11 4.75
CA ASN A 161 24.67 14.32 5.52
C ASN A 161 24.22 15.51 4.67
N THR A 162 23.29 16.30 5.20
CA THR A 162 22.82 17.55 4.61
C THR A 162 23.14 18.70 5.56
N GLU A 163 23.11 19.94 5.06
CA GLU A 163 23.26 21.13 5.90
C GLU A 163 22.22 21.18 7.04
N ASN A 164 21.05 20.58 6.82
CA ASN A 164 19.94 20.54 7.78
C ASN A 164 19.90 19.26 8.64
N GLY A 165 20.99 18.47 8.64
CA GLY A 165 21.12 17.26 9.43
C GLY A 165 21.23 15.97 8.60
N VAL A 166 21.00 14.83 9.25
CA VAL A 166 21.27 13.51 8.68
C VAL A 166 19.99 12.84 8.21
N ILE A 167 19.90 12.54 6.91
CA ILE A 167 18.82 11.73 6.33
C ILE A 167 19.27 10.27 6.32
N ARG A 168 18.47 9.39 6.91
CA ARG A 168 18.70 7.93 6.90
C ARG A 168 17.60 7.27 6.09
N ILE A 169 17.98 6.58 5.03
CA ILE A 169 17.09 5.80 4.17
C ILE A 169 17.22 4.35 4.62
N PRO A 170 16.16 3.71 5.15
CA PRO A 170 16.23 2.35 5.66
C PRO A 170 16.22 1.29 4.55
N HIS A 171 16.64 0.07 4.89
CA HIS A 171 16.62 -1.07 3.97
C HIS A 171 15.21 -1.46 3.51
N CYS A 172 14.18 -1.29 4.34
CA CYS A 172 12.78 -1.59 4.01
C CYS A 172 12.25 -0.78 2.81
N GLU A 173 12.86 0.36 2.49
CA GLU A 173 12.52 1.13 1.27
C GLU A 173 12.80 0.35 -0.01
N LYS A 174 13.74 -0.59 0.00
CA LYS A 174 14.03 -1.45 -1.17
C LYS A 174 12.81 -2.32 -1.50
N TYR A 175 12.15 -2.86 -0.47
CA TYR A 175 10.95 -3.67 -0.65
C TYR A 175 9.76 -2.84 -1.09
N ALA A 176 9.48 -1.74 -0.41
CA ALA A 176 8.36 -0.87 -0.77
C ALA A 176 8.51 -0.31 -2.19
N THR A 177 9.70 0.13 -2.57
CA THR A 177 9.96 0.57 -3.95
C THR A 177 9.95 -0.57 -4.97
N HIS A 178 10.26 -1.81 -4.57
CA HIS A 178 10.10 -2.97 -5.43
C HIS A 178 8.62 -3.24 -5.75
N ILE A 179 7.76 -3.27 -4.74
CA ILE A 179 6.31 -3.42 -4.90
C ILE A 179 5.76 -2.24 -5.72
N GLU A 180 6.14 -1.00 -5.39
CA GLU A 180 5.79 0.21 -6.16
C GLU A 180 6.11 0.07 -7.66
N ASN A 181 7.25 -0.51 -8.02
CA ASN A 181 7.61 -0.75 -9.42
C ASN A 181 6.84 -1.89 -10.08
N GLN A 182 6.42 -2.91 -9.33
CA GLN A 182 5.48 -3.92 -9.85
C GLN A 182 4.12 -3.28 -10.16
N LEU A 183 3.62 -2.42 -9.25
CA LEU A 183 2.37 -1.67 -9.42
C LEU A 183 2.46 -0.70 -10.60
N ARG A 184 3.59 0.01 -10.76
CA ARG A 184 3.79 0.88 -11.92
C ARG A 184 3.81 0.10 -13.22
N ALA A 185 4.54 -1.01 -13.26
CA ALA A 185 4.68 -1.83 -14.45
C ALA A 185 3.35 -2.37 -14.97
N GLU A 186 2.51 -2.91 -14.08
CA GLU A 186 1.22 -3.48 -14.47
C GLU A 186 0.19 -2.43 -14.92
N HIS A 187 0.36 -1.17 -14.53
CA HIS A 187 -0.46 -0.04 -14.97
C HIS A 187 0.19 0.79 -16.10
N GLY A 188 1.28 0.31 -16.71
CA GLY A 188 1.95 1.01 -17.81
C GLY A 188 2.63 2.33 -17.43
N LEU A 189 2.91 2.55 -16.14
CA LEU A 189 3.58 3.76 -15.65
C LEU A 189 5.11 3.63 -15.73
N PRO A 190 5.84 4.75 -15.91
CA PRO A 190 7.30 4.79 -15.77
C PRO A 190 7.75 4.26 -14.40
N LEU A 191 8.78 3.42 -14.38
CA LEU A 191 9.31 2.86 -13.13
C LEU A 191 10.03 3.92 -12.31
N ARG A 192 9.92 3.86 -10.99
CA ARG A 192 10.79 4.59 -10.07
C ARG A 192 12.24 4.14 -10.29
N SER A 193 13.12 5.09 -10.52
CA SER A 193 14.53 4.85 -10.79
C SER A 193 15.42 5.05 -9.56
N HIS A 194 15.06 5.97 -8.67
CA HIS A 194 15.78 6.28 -7.44
C HIS A 194 14.84 6.46 -6.26
N TYR A 195 15.33 6.22 -5.05
CA TYR A 195 14.58 6.58 -3.84
C TYR A 195 14.53 8.10 -3.63
N SER A 196 15.67 8.80 -3.71
CA SER A 196 15.71 10.26 -3.54
C SER A 196 16.09 10.98 -4.84
N PRO A 197 15.43 12.10 -5.18
CA PRO A 197 15.84 12.95 -6.31
C PRO A 197 17.29 13.43 -6.17
N GLY A 198 18.04 13.40 -7.27
CA GLY A 198 19.40 13.96 -7.34
C GLY A 198 20.48 13.16 -6.59
N ILE A 199 20.17 12.02 -5.98
CA ILE A 199 21.12 11.23 -5.20
C ILE A 199 21.35 9.87 -5.87
N ASN A 200 22.40 9.78 -6.70
CA ASN A 200 22.73 8.58 -7.50
C ASN A 200 22.88 7.31 -6.66
N SER A 201 23.39 7.41 -5.42
CA SER A 201 23.54 6.25 -4.54
C SER A 201 22.20 5.59 -4.20
N THR A 202 21.09 6.31 -4.33
CA THR A 202 19.73 5.82 -4.08
C THR A 202 19.06 5.16 -5.28
N SER A 203 19.80 4.91 -6.37
CA SER A 203 19.30 4.19 -7.54
C SER A 203 18.82 2.77 -7.18
N ILE A 204 17.62 2.41 -7.62
CA ILE A 204 16.96 1.12 -7.35
C ILE A 204 16.82 0.22 -8.60
N LEU A 205 17.10 0.78 -9.79
CA LEU A 205 17.15 0.07 -11.06
C LEU A 205 18.54 0.16 -11.68
N TYR A 206 18.96 -0.86 -12.43
CA TYR A 206 20.14 -0.70 -13.29
C TYR A 206 19.87 0.42 -14.32
N PRO A 207 20.76 1.42 -14.46
CA PRO A 207 20.52 2.58 -15.30
C PRO A 207 20.10 2.22 -16.73
N GLY A 208 19.07 2.90 -17.25
CA GLY A 208 18.54 2.64 -18.60
C GLY A 208 17.81 1.32 -18.78
N THR A 209 17.55 0.57 -17.70
CA THR A 209 16.88 -0.73 -17.77
C THR A 209 15.65 -0.82 -16.86
N ARG A 210 14.89 -1.91 -16.99
CA ARG A 210 13.79 -2.30 -16.10
C ARG A 210 14.20 -3.41 -15.12
N PHE A 211 15.49 -3.57 -14.84
CA PHE A 211 16.00 -4.59 -13.93
C PHE A 211 16.23 -4.00 -12.53
N SER A 212 15.71 -4.67 -11.50
CA SER A 212 15.93 -4.32 -10.10
C SER A 212 17.39 -4.54 -9.70
N ARG A 213 17.94 -3.63 -8.87
CA ARG A 213 19.27 -3.80 -8.26
C ARG A 213 19.27 -4.68 -7.00
N PHE A 214 18.09 -4.96 -6.45
CA PHE A 214 17.96 -5.63 -5.14
C PHE A 214 17.21 -6.96 -5.19
N TYR A 215 16.40 -7.20 -6.22
CA TYR A 215 15.58 -8.40 -6.34
C TYR A 215 15.98 -9.22 -7.56
N THR A 216 16.00 -10.54 -7.39
CA THR A 216 16.28 -11.50 -8.46
C THR A 216 15.11 -12.46 -8.65
N LYS A 217 15.09 -13.17 -9.79
CA LYS A 217 14.18 -14.26 -10.10
C LYS A 217 15.00 -15.52 -10.37
N THR A 218 14.46 -16.66 -9.99
CA THR A 218 14.98 -17.97 -10.39
C THR A 218 14.29 -18.38 -11.70
N VAL A 219 15.07 -18.79 -12.70
CA VAL A 219 14.55 -19.26 -13.98
C VAL A 219 15.06 -20.67 -14.23
N SER A 220 14.17 -21.56 -14.68
CA SER A 220 14.55 -22.89 -15.17
C SER A 220 14.74 -22.83 -16.68
N ILE A 221 15.96 -23.04 -17.17
CA ILE A 221 16.25 -23.18 -18.60
C ILE A 221 16.70 -24.63 -18.82
N THR A 222 15.99 -25.36 -19.68
CA THR A 222 16.33 -26.75 -20.06
C THR A 222 16.61 -27.68 -18.87
N GLY A 223 15.82 -27.57 -17.80
CA GLY A 223 15.98 -28.38 -16.57
C GLY A 223 17.03 -27.86 -15.58
N THR A 224 17.85 -26.88 -15.96
CA THR A 224 18.80 -26.21 -15.05
C THR A 224 18.16 -24.99 -14.41
N ARG A 225 18.16 -24.93 -13.08
CA ARG A 225 17.75 -23.74 -12.32
C ARG A 225 18.90 -22.76 -12.26
N ILE A 226 18.73 -21.59 -12.88
CA ILE A 226 19.63 -20.45 -12.73
C ILE A 226 19.11 -19.59 -11.59
N PHE A 227 19.88 -19.56 -10.50
CA PHE A 227 19.64 -18.68 -9.38
C PHE A 227 20.25 -17.31 -9.70
N ALA A 228 19.53 -16.23 -9.34
CA ALA A 228 20.01 -14.85 -9.33
C ALA A 228 19.98 -14.04 -10.65
N ILE A 229 19.04 -14.26 -11.58
CA ILE A 229 18.81 -13.29 -12.68
C ILE A 229 18.10 -12.05 -12.09
N PRO A 230 18.56 -10.81 -12.34
CA PRO A 230 17.86 -9.61 -11.86
C PRO A 230 16.38 -9.59 -12.25
N HIS A 231 15.52 -9.18 -11.31
CA HIS A 231 14.09 -9.09 -11.55
C HIS A 231 13.82 -8.03 -12.61
N LYS A 232 13.23 -8.44 -13.74
CA LYS A 232 12.66 -7.53 -14.73
C LYS A 232 11.19 -7.23 -14.40
N TYR A 233 10.87 -5.94 -14.36
CA TYR A 233 9.49 -5.41 -14.27
C TYR A 233 8.90 -5.16 -15.67
#